data_AF-A0A418Y6Z4-F1
#
_entry.id   AF-A0A418Y6Z4-F1
#
_cell.length_a   1.000
_cell.length_b   1.000
_cell.length_c   1.000
_cell.angle_alpha   90.00
_cell.angle_beta   90.00
_cell.angle_gamma   90.00
#
_symmetry.space_group_name_H-M   'P 1'
#
loop_
_entity.id
_entity.type
_entity.pdbx_description
1 polymer ?
#
loop_
_entity_poly.entity_id
_entity_poly.type
_entity_poly.pdbx_seq_one_letter_code
_entity_poly.pdbx_strand_id
1 'polypeptide(L)'
;MDTRFCSTSRRLLLLALAAGVAGCAETTPRWDLGFGTTVRSAFAAQVINPAAARNVNPAAGVDGHAARAAHERYERANTQPQSEPASLMNNGGR
;
A
#
# COMPACT_ATOMS: atom_id res chain seq x y z
N MET A 1 40.72 24.87 31.83
CA MET A 1 39.44 24.33 31.33
C MET A 1 39.13 25.02 30.01
N ASP A 2 39.48 24.34 28.92
CA ASP A 2 39.66 24.96 27.61
C ASP A 2 38.33 25.26 26.91
N THR A 3 37.97 26.54 26.86
CA THR A 3 36.74 27.06 26.21
C THR A 3 36.61 26.67 24.74
N ARG A 4 37.74 26.31 24.09
CA ARG A 4 37.77 25.84 22.70
C ARG A 4 37.24 24.42 22.54
N PHE A 5 37.43 23.54 23.52
CA PHE A 5 36.88 22.16 23.52
C PHE A 5 35.36 22.14 23.72
N CYS A 6 34.82 23.07 24.51
CA CYS A 6 33.38 23.23 24.70
C CYS A 6 32.67 23.77 23.44
N SER A 7 33.36 24.62 22.67
CA SER A 7 32.81 25.18 21.42
C SER A 7 32.77 24.15 20.28
N THR A 8 33.82 23.33 20.13
CA THR A 8 33.85 22.26 19.12
C THR A 8 32.87 21.15 19.42
N SER A 9 32.70 20.74 20.69
CA SER A 9 31.71 19.74 21.07
C SER A 9 30.27 20.20 20.78
N ARG A 10 29.96 21.48 21.06
CA ARG A 10 28.65 22.07 20.74
C ARG A 10 28.37 22.07 19.22
N ARG A 11 29.38 22.39 18.40
CA ARG A 11 29.24 22.38 16.93
C ARG A 11 29.00 20.97 16.39
N LEU A 12 29.72 19.97 16.91
CA LEU A 12 29.54 18.57 16.53
C LEU A 12 28.14 18.06 16.92
N LEU A 13 27.65 18.42 18.11
CA LEU A 13 26.30 18.04 18.55
C LEU A 13 25.20 18.63 17.66
N LEU A 14 25.34 19.89 17.25
CA LEU A 14 24.40 20.54 16.34
C LEU A 14 24.41 19.93 14.93
N LEU A 15 25.59 19.55 14.42
CA LEU A 15 25.72 18.83 13.14
C LEU A 15 25.09 17.43 13.20
N ALA A 16 25.31 16.69 14.28
CA ALA A 16 24.70 15.39 14.48
C ALA A 16 23.17 15.49 14.58
N LEU A 17 22.66 16.51 15.28
CA LEU A 17 21.23 16.77 15.38
C LEU A 17 20.62 17.14 14.02
N ALA A 18 21.28 18.01 13.24
CA ALA A 18 20.81 18.40 11.91
C ALA A 18 20.79 17.20 10.94
N ALA A 19 21.79 16.33 11.00
CA ALA A 19 21.84 15.11 10.20
C ALA A 19 20.75 14.10 10.60
N GLY A 20 20.44 13.98 11.91
CA GLY A 20 19.38 13.11 12.39
C GLY A 20 17.98 13.55 11.97
N VAL A 21 17.71 14.86 11.95
CA VAL A 21 16.38 15.40 11.56
C VAL A 21 16.16 15.37 10.04
N ALA A 22 17.23 15.38 9.24
CA ALA A 22 17.14 15.29 7.78
C ALA A 22 16.52 13.96 7.29
N GLY A 23 16.60 12.89 8.08
CA GLY A 23 15.92 11.62 7.80
C GLY A 23 14.44 11.59 8.22
N CYS A 24 14.04 12.41 9.20
CA CYS A 24 12.65 12.49 9.66
C CYS A 24 11.78 13.34 8.72
N ALA A 25 12.37 14.32 8.03
CA ALA A 25 11.73 15.04 6.95
C ALA A 25 11.93 14.26 5.64
N GLU A 26 11.30 13.09 5.54
CA GLU A 26 11.37 12.25 4.34
C GLU A 26 10.66 12.97 3.19
N THR A 27 11.44 13.66 2.35
CA THR A 27 10.97 14.20 1.08
C THR A 27 11.03 13.08 0.05
N THR A 28 9.94 12.86 -0.68
CA THR A 28 9.83 11.84 -1.71
C THR A 28 9.82 12.45 -3.11
N PRO A 29 10.77 13.32 -3.49
CA PRO A 29 10.67 14.15 -4.69
C PRO A 29 10.52 13.31 -5.95
N ARG A 30 11.21 12.16 -6.04
CA ARG A 30 11.08 11.24 -7.19
C ARG A 30 9.70 10.59 -7.29
N TRP A 31 9.06 10.28 -6.16
CA TRP A 31 7.73 9.68 -6.14
C TRP A 31 6.64 10.73 -6.36
N ASP A 32 6.81 11.92 -5.78
CA ASP A 32 5.85 13.02 -5.86
C ASP A 32 5.71 13.54 -7.30
N LEU A 33 6.81 13.55 -8.07
CA LEU A 33 6.82 13.95 -9.48
C LEU A 33 5.82 13.16 -10.34
N GLY A 34 5.59 11.88 -10.02
CA GLY A 34 4.77 10.95 -10.80
C GLY A 34 3.55 10.41 -10.06
N PHE A 35 3.26 10.90 -8.85
CA PHE A 35 2.22 10.33 -8.00
C PHE A 35 0.86 10.29 -8.72
N GLY A 36 0.43 11.43 -9.29
CA GLY A 36 -0.87 11.54 -9.94
C GLY A 36 -1.02 10.66 -11.19
N THR A 37 0.05 10.47 -11.97
CA THR A 37 0.02 9.60 -13.16
C THR A 37 0.01 8.13 -12.75
N THR A 38 0.80 7.76 -11.74
CA THR A 38 0.88 6.41 -11.19
C THR A 38 -0.45 5.97 -10.57
N VAL A 39 -1.11 6.84 -9.81
CA VAL A 39 -2.44 6.54 -9.24
C VAL A 39 -3.48 6.34 -10.33
N ARG A 40 -3.47 7.18 -11.37
CA ARG A 40 -4.43 7.05 -12.49
C ARG A 40 -4.17 5.83 -13.35
N SER A 41 -2.91 5.44 -13.57
CA SER A 41 -2.59 4.22 -14.31
C SER A 41 -2.97 2.98 -13.51
N ALA A 42 -2.70 2.96 -12.20
CA ALA A 42 -3.11 1.86 -11.32
C ALA A 42 -4.64 1.72 -11.28
N PHE A 43 -5.35 2.84 -11.15
CA PHE A 43 -6.81 2.83 -11.19
C PHE A 43 -7.33 2.34 -12.55
N ALA A 44 -6.79 2.83 -13.67
CA ALA A 44 -7.18 2.39 -15.00
C ALA A 44 -6.98 0.87 -15.21
N ALA A 45 -5.93 0.29 -14.62
CA ALA A 45 -5.69 -1.15 -14.65
C ALA A 45 -6.72 -1.96 -13.84
N GLN A 46 -7.40 -1.35 -12.87
CA GLN A 46 -8.46 -1.98 -12.08
C GLN A 46 -9.85 -1.85 -12.73
N VAL A 47 -10.01 -1.00 -13.74
CA VAL A 47 -11.29 -0.81 -14.44
C VAL A 47 -11.47 -1.89 -15.51
N ILE A 48 -12.31 -2.89 -15.23
CA ILE A 48 -12.59 -4.00 -16.16
C ILE A 48 -13.30 -3.56 -17.44
N ASN A 49 -14.18 -2.55 -17.37
CA ASN A 49 -14.91 -2.04 -18.52
C ASN A 49 -15.17 -0.52 -18.37
N PRO A 50 -14.33 0.35 -18.97
CA PRO A 50 -14.50 1.80 -18.88
C PRO A 50 -15.74 2.30 -19.64
N ALA A 51 -16.28 1.53 -20.59
CA ALA A 51 -17.47 1.90 -21.35
C ALA A 51 -18.79 1.48 -20.69
N ALA A 52 -18.75 0.87 -19.49
CA ALA A 52 -19.93 0.34 -18.80
C ALA A 52 -21.03 1.38 -18.58
N ALA A 53 -20.68 2.66 -18.36
CA ALA A 53 -21.66 3.74 -18.20
C ALA A 53 -22.52 4.02 -19.45
N ARG A 54 -22.06 3.61 -20.64
CA ARG A 54 -22.82 3.72 -21.90
C ARG A 54 -23.58 2.44 -22.25
N ASN A 55 -23.46 1.40 -21.43
CA ASN A 55 -24.15 0.15 -21.66
C ASN A 55 -25.63 0.31 -21.29
N VAL A 56 -26.51 0.22 -22.28
CA VAL A 56 -27.97 0.29 -22.11
C VAL A 56 -28.60 -1.08 -21.84
N ASN A 57 -27.81 -2.16 -21.95
CA ASN A 57 -28.28 -3.50 -21.65
C ASN A 57 -28.53 -3.62 -20.13
N PRO A 58 -29.74 -4.01 -19.69
CA PRO A 58 -29.99 -4.23 -18.28
C PRO A 58 -29.03 -5.28 -17.72
N ALA A 59 -28.49 -5.00 -16.53
CA ALA A 59 -27.68 -5.99 -15.83
C ALA A 59 -28.55 -7.23 -15.55
N ALA A 60 -28.07 -8.41 -15.96
CA ALA A 60 -28.80 -9.67 -15.82
C ALA A 60 -29.05 -10.10 -14.35
N GLY A 61 -28.52 -9.35 -13.38
CA GLY A 61 -28.61 -9.67 -11.96
C GLY A 61 -27.81 -10.92 -11.59
N VAL A 62 -27.97 -11.36 -10.35
CA VAL A 62 -27.49 -12.66 -9.87
C VAL A 62 -28.70 -13.51 -9.48
N ASP A 63 -28.65 -14.81 -9.74
CA ASP A 63 -29.70 -15.72 -9.27
C ASP A 63 -29.80 -15.68 -7.74
N GLY A 64 -31.02 -15.64 -7.21
CA GLY A 64 -31.25 -15.46 -5.78
C GLY A 64 -30.68 -16.59 -4.92
N HIS A 65 -30.75 -17.84 -5.41
CA HIS A 65 -30.16 -18.99 -4.71
C HIS A 65 -28.64 -18.92 -4.74
N ALA A 66 -28.06 -18.55 -5.90
CA ALA A 66 -26.62 -18.33 -6.01
C ALA A 66 -26.13 -17.20 -5.08
N ALA A 67 -26.89 -16.11 -4.97
CA ALA A 67 -26.59 -14.99 -4.08
C ALA A 67 -26.55 -15.44 -2.61
N ARG A 68 -27.58 -16.18 -2.18
CA ARG A 68 -27.67 -16.71 -0.82
C ARG A 68 -26.52 -17.68 -0.52
N ALA A 69 -26.24 -18.62 -1.41
CA ALA A 69 -25.14 -19.57 -1.24
C ALA A 69 -23.77 -18.87 -1.18
N ALA A 70 -23.58 -17.76 -1.91
CA ALA A 70 -22.38 -16.93 -1.79
C ALA A 70 -22.27 -16.25 -0.42
N HIS A 71 -23.36 -15.70 0.11
CA HIS A 71 -23.40 -15.12 1.45
C HIS A 71 -23.10 -16.15 2.54
N GLU A 72 -23.76 -17.31 2.50
CA GLU A 72 -23.55 -18.38 3.50
C GLU A 72 -22.10 -18.88 3.50
N ARG A 73 -21.44 -18.97 2.33
CA ARG A 73 -20.02 -19.30 2.24
C ARG A 73 -19.12 -18.23 2.84
N TYR A 74 -19.45 -16.96 2.61
CA TYR A 74 -18.71 -15.83 3.19
C TYR A 74 -18.78 -15.82 4.72
N GLU A 75 -19.99 -15.96 5.28
CA GLU A 75 -20.17 -16.03 6.74
C GLU A 75 -19.40 -17.21 7.32
N ARG A 76 -19.49 -18.39 6.69
CA ARG A 76 -18.77 -19.58 7.13
C ARG A 76 -17.26 -19.35 7.15
N ALA A 77 -16.70 -18.74 6.10
CA ALA A 77 -15.27 -18.45 6.01
C ALA A 77 -14.77 -17.54 7.15
N ASN A 78 -15.59 -16.59 7.61
CA ASN A 78 -15.22 -15.71 8.73
C ASN A 78 -15.31 -16.39 10.10
N THR A 79 -16.17 -17.41 10.23
CA THR A 79 -16.31 -18.19 11.48
C THR A 79 -15.37 -19.38 11.56
N GLN A 80 -14.82 -19.82 10.43
CA GLN A 80 -13.92 -20.96 10.37
C GLN A 80 -12.50 -20.44 10.58
N PRO A 81 -11.75 -20.93 11.60
CA PRO A 81 -10.35 -20.57 11.75
C PRO A 81 -9.64 -20.97 10.46
N GLN A 82 -9.09 -19.98 9.77
CA GLN A 82 -8.37 -20.17 8.52
C GLN A 82 -7.16 -21.05 8.83
N SER A 83 -7.23 -22.34 8.50
CA SER A 83 -6.03 -23.19 8.50
C SER A 83 -5.09 -22.54 7.51
N GLU A 84 -3.98 -21.98 8.02
CA GLU A 84 -3.03 -21.23 7.21
C GLU A 84 -2.71 -22.02 5.93
N PRO A 85 -2.77 -21.39 4.75
CA PRO A 85 -2.35 -22.06 3.54
C PRO A 85 -0.91 -22.51 3.74
N ALA A 86 -0.68 -23.82 3.64
CA ALA A 86 0.64 -24.41 3.69
C ALA A 86 1.56 -23.58 2.78
N SER A 87 2.63 -23.09 3.38
CA SER A 87 3.56 -22.09 2.84
C SER A 87 3.79 -22.30 1.34
N LEU A 88 3.36 -21.35 0.50
CA LEU A 88 3.84 -21.21 -0.87
C LEU A 88 5.28 -20.66 -0.83
N MET A 89 6.17 -21.42 -0.24
CA MET A 89 7.62 -21.22 -0.27
C MET A 89 8.21 -22.36 -1.09
N ASN A 90 7.96 -22.36 -2.40
CA ASN A 90 8.68 -23.23 -3.33
C ASN A 90 9.73 -22.40 -4.06
N ASN A 91 10.96 -22.51 -3.55
CA ASN A 91 12.25 -22.16 -4.13
C ASN A 91 12.25 -21.84 -5.63
N GLY A 92 12.58 -20.59 -5.95
CA GLY A 92 12.97 -20.15 -7.29
C GLY A 92 14.32 -19.45 -7.26
N GLY A 93 15.35 -20.11 -6.71
CA GLY A 93 16.73 -19.64 -6.81
C GLY A 93 17.26 -19.85 -8.22
N ARG A 94 17.33 -18.77 -8.99
CA ARG A 94 18.34 -18.53 -10.05
C ARG A 94 18.59 -17.03 -10.16
#